data_AF-A0A1G8HZ19-F1
#
_entry.id   AF-A0A1G8HZ19-F1
#
_cell.length_a   1.000
_cell.length_b   1.000
_cell.length_c   1.000
_cell.angle_alpha   90.00
_cell.angle_beta   90.00
_cell.angle_gamma   90.00
#
_symmetry.space_group_name_H-M   'P 1'
#
loop_
_entity.id
_entity.type
_entity.pdbx_description
1 polymer ?
#
loop_
_entity_poly.entity_id
_entity_poly.type
_entity_poly.pdbx_seq_one_letter_code
_entity_poly.pdbx_strand_id
1 'polypeptide(L)'
;MKSYKFKMDKVLEYRENVEKVKVEDFAKITHKLRREEEHLKDLQETLEEKKKVKQQDLYGMKMGFLYREKLKAEVDRQVSKVQEISVKAEAAQHVLIEARKDRKIMEMLKEKDQEKYRLDLLNTEQKELDDLSVMRFAK
;
A
#
# COMPACT_ATOMS: atom_id res chain seq x y z
N MET A 1 8.45 -34.56 21.27
CA MET A 1 7.58 -33.37 21.39
C MET A 1 6.91 -33.09 20.06
N LYS A 2 5.61 -32.81 20.03
CA LYS A 2 4.93 -32.35 18.82
C LYS A 2 5.45 -30.94 18.48
N SER A 3 5.68 -30.65 17.21
CA SER A 3 6.01 -29.28 16.75
C SER A 3 4.75 -28.42 16.74
N TYR A 4 4.85 -27.18 17.20
CA TYR A 4 3.74 -26.21 17.10
C TYR A 4 3.30 -26.01 15.64
N LYS A 5 2.00 -25.95 15.41
CA LYS A 5 1.41 -25.64 14.11
C LYS A 5 0.16 -24.81 14.30
N PHE A 6 0.15 -23.61 13.71
CA PHE A 6 -1.00 -22.73 13.81
C PHE A 6 -2.09 -23.18 12.85
N LYS A 7 -3.31 -23.35 13.38
CA LYS A 7 -4.43 -23.93 12.61
C LYS A 7 -4.79 -23.11 11.37
N MET A 8 -4.55 -21.80 11.39
CA MET A 8 -4.89 -20.88 10.31
C MET A 8 -3.66 -20.39 9.52
N ASP A 9 -2.53 -21.12 9.55
CA ASP A 9 -1.32 -20.76 8.80
C ASP A 9 -1.59 -20.51 7.31
N LYS A 10 -2.46 -21.33 6.68
CA LYS A 10 -2.84 -21.13 5.27
C LYS A 10 -3.66 -19.87 5.01
N VAL A 11 -4.45 -19.44 5.99
CA VAL A 11 -5.19 -18.17 5.89
C VAL A 11 -4.23 -17.01 6.05
N LEU A 12 -3.27 -17.09 6.98
CA LEU A 12 -2.23 -16.07 7.15
C LEU A 12 -1.39 -15.91 5.87
N GLU A 13 -0.92 -17.02 5.28
CA GLU A 13 -0.19 -17.03 4.00
C GLU A 13 -1.01 -16.38 2.86
N TYR A 14 -2.30 -16.69 2.78
CA TYR A 14 -3.19 -16.05 1.82
C TYR A 14 -3.27 -14.53 2.05
N ARG A 15 -3.45 -14.08 3.30
CA ARG A 15 -3.53 -12.65 3.64
C ARG A 15 -2.22 -11.90 3.35
N GLU A 16 -1.07 -12.52 3.58
CA GLU A 16 0.23 -11.98 3.19
C GLU A 16 0.34 -11.77 1.68
N ASN A 17 -0.13 -12.75 0.89
CA ASN A 17 -0.14 -12.64 -0.57
C ASN A 17 -1.11 -11.56 -1.06
N VAL A 18 -2.28 -11.44 -0.44
CA VAL A 18 -3.22 -10.36 -0.73
C VAL A 18 -2.58 -9.00 -0.46
N GLU A 19 -1.92 -8.80 0.70
CA GLU A 19 -1.22 -7.54 0.97
C GLU A 19 -0.15 -7.24 -0.07
N LYS A 20 0.68 -8.23 -0.45
CA LYS A 20 1.72 -8.05 -1.48
C LYS A 20 1.13 -7.53 -2.79
N VAL A 21 0.04 -8.11 -3.26
CA VAL A 21 -0.66 -7.64 -4.48
C VAL A 21 -1.13 -6.20 -4.30
N LYS A 22 -1.69 -5.83 -3.14
CA LYS A 22 -2.14 -4.45 -2.87
C LYS A 22 -0.99 -3.45 -2.78
N VAL A 23 0.18 -3.86 -2.29
CA VAL A 23 1.39 -3.04 -2.31
C VAL A 23 1.81 -2.77 -3.75
N GLU A 24 1.82 -3.79 -4.61
CA GLU A 24 2.16 -3.62 -6.03
C GLU A 24 1.15 -2.72 -6.77
N ASP A 25 -0.15 -2.92 -6.54
CA ASP A 25 -1.20 -2.09 -7.13
C ASP A 25 -1.03 -0.62 -6.72
N PHE A 26 -0.80 -0.37 -5.43
CA PHE A 26 -0.56 0.97 -4.90
C PHE A 26 0.72 1.60 -5.49
N ALA A 27 1.80 0.84 -5.62
CA ALA A 27 3.04 1.31 -6.22
C ALA A 27 2.86 1.69 -7.70
N LYS A 28 2.12 0.87 -8.47
CA LYS A 28 1.84 1.16 -9.89
C LYS A 28 1.06 2.45 -10.06
N ILE A 29 0.03 2.66 -9.25
CA ILE A 29 -0.83 3.84 -9.39
C ILE A 29 -0.17 5.12 -8.88
N THR A 30 0.62 5.05 -7.81
CA THR A 30 1.39 6.21 -7.31
C THR A 30 2.51 6.60 -8.28
N HIS A 31 3.19 5.63 -8.89
CA HIS A 31 4.15 5.92 -9.95
C HIS A 31 3.48 6.58 -11.17
N LYS A 32 2.28 6.12 -11.54
CA LYS A 32 1.49 6.77 -12.59
C LYS A 32 1.11 8.20 -12.20
N LEU A 33 0.60 8.41 -10.99
CA LEU A 33 0.23 9.75 -10.50
C LEU A 33 1.41 10.72 -10.60
N ARG A 34 2.57 10.32 -10.07
CA ARG A 34 3.79 11.13 -10.11
C ARG A 34 4.18 11.54 -11.52
N ARG A 35 4.15 10.61 -12.48
CA ARG A 35 4.47 10.92 -13.89
C ARG A 35 3.51 11.94 -14.50
N GLU A 36 2.24 11.89 -14.13
CA GLU A 36 1.22 12.79 -14.64
C GLU A 36 1.29 14.17 -13.97
N GLU A 37 1.72 14.23 -12.72
CA GLU A 37 2.05 15.47 -12.01
C GLU A 37 3.29 16.15 -12.59
N GLU A 38 4.34 15.37 -12.89
CA GLU A 38 5.54 15.85 -13.58
C GLU A 38 5.15 16.43 -14.96
N HIS A 39 4.34 15.71 -15.74
CA HIS A 39 3.85 16.21 -17.03
C HIS A 39 2.99 17.49 -16.90
N LEU A 40 2.14 17.57 -15.88
CA LEU A 40 1.35 18.78 -15.60
C LEU A 40 2.27 19.98 -15.33
N LYS A 41 3.30 19.76 -14.52
CA LYS A 41 4.28 20.79 -14.18
C LYS A 41 5.00 21.30 -15.43
N ASP A 42 5.46 20.40 -16.29
CA ASP A 42 6.14 20.76 -17.55
C ASP A 42 5.24 21.59 -18.47
N LEU A 43 3.95 21.25 -18.58
CA LEU A 43 2.97 22.02 -19.35
C LEU A 43 2.74 23.41 -18.76
N GLN A 44 2.67 23.52 -17.43
CA GLN A 44 2.51 24.81 -16.74
C GLN A 44 3.74 25.69 -16.92
N GLU A 45 4.95 25.14 -16.80
CA GLU A 45 6.20 25.86 -17.04
C GLU A 45 6.26 26.36 -18.49
N THR A 46 5.93 25.49 -19.46
CA THR A 46 5.86 25.87 -20.88
C THR A 46 4.86 27.02 -21.12
N LEU A 47 3.70 26.99 -20.45
CA LEU A 47 2.69 28.03 -20.58
C LEU A 47 3.19 29.38 -20.04
N GLU A 48 3.87 29.37 -18.90
CA GLU A 48 4.46 30.57 -18.30
C GLU A 48 5.59 31.15 -19.16
N GLU A 49 6.44 30.32 -19.75
CA GLU A 49 7.46 30.77 -20.70
C GLU A 49 6.85 31.46 -21.91
N LYS A 50 5.79 30.89 -22.48
CA LYS A 50 5.12 31.43 -23.67
C LYS A 50 4.33 32.71 -23.38
N LYS A 51 3.95 32.98 -22.13
CA LYS A 51 3.39 34.29 -21.72
C LYS A 51 4.43 35.41 -21.77
N LYS A 52 5.71 35.10 -21.53
CA LYS A 52 6.80 36.09 -21.49
C LYS A 52 7.29 36.51 -22.88
N VAL A 53 7.08 35.69 -23.90
CA VAL A 53 7.50 35.98 -25.27
C VAL A 53 6.58 37.02 -25.91
N LYS A 54 7.11 38.21 -26.23
CA LYS A 54 6.40 39.24 -27.02
C LYS A 54 6.66 39.01 -28.51
N GLN A 55 5.56 38.93 -29.27
CA GLN A 55 5.61 38.84 -30.74
C GLN A 55 5.60 40.27 -31.31
N GLN A 56 6.42 40.51 -32.34
CA GLN A 56 6.61 41.85 -32.92
C GLN A 56 5.62 42.17 -34.05
N ASP A 57 5.01 41.15 -34.66
CA ASP A 57 4.09 41.27 -35.79
C ASP A 57 2.68 40.74 -35.47
N LEU A 58 1.67 41.24 -36.19
CA LEU A 58 0.26 40.88 -35.98
C LEU A 58 0.00 39.38 -36.19
N TYR A 59 0.70 38.76 -37.15
CA TYR A 59 0.56 37.33 -37.43
C TYR A 59 1.17 36.48 -36.32
N GLY A 60 2.38 36.81 -35.84
CA GLY A 60 2.98 36.19 -34.66
C GLY A 60 2.12 36.34 -33.40
N MET A 61 1.49 37.50 -33.19
CA MET A 61 0.56 37.71 -32.08
C MET A 61 -0.65 36.77 -32.14
N LYS A 62 -1.28 36.62 -33.33
CA LYS A 62 -2.42 35.72 -33.53
C LYS A 62 -2.04 34.26 -33.32
N MET A 63 -0.90 33.82 -33.87
CA MET A 63 -0.42 32.45 -33.70
C MET A 63 -0.04 32.16 -32.24
N GLY A 64 0.63 33.09 -31.57
CA GLY A 64 0.97 32.99 -30.15
C GLY A 64 -0.27 32.95 -29.24
N PHE A 65 -1.33 33.67 -29.59
CA PHE A 65 -2.62 33.55 -28.89
C PHE A 65 -3.23 32.16 -29.05
N LEU A 66 -3.40 31.67 -30.28
CA LEU A 66 -3.98 30.35 -30.54
C LEU A 66 -3.19 29.21 -29.89
N TYR A 67 -1.86 29.28 -29.92
CA TYR A 67 -1.00 28.30 -29.26
C TYR A 67 -1.19 28.30 -27.73
N ARG A 68 -1.28 29.47 -27.11
CA ARG A 68 -1.53 29.59 -25.66
C ARG A 68 -2.89 29.05 -25.26
N GLU A 69 -3.93 29.31 -26.04
CA GLU A 69 -5.28 28.75 -25.79
C GLU A 69 -5.26 27.22 -25.89
N LYS A 70 -4.58 26.66 -26.89
CA LYS A 70 -4.40 25.20 -27.00
C LYS A 70 -3.67 24.64 -25.79
N LEU A 71 -2.56 25.25 -25.40
CA LEU A 71 -1.75 24.80 -24.27
C LEU A 71 -2.52 24.91 -22.94
N LYS A 72 -3.33 25.95 -22.76
CA LYS A 72 -4.23 26.07 -21.60
C LYS A 72 -5.25 24.94 -21.56
N ALA A 73 -5.87 24.62 -22.69
CA ALA A 73 -6.80 23.48 -22.78
C ALA A 73 -6.10 22.13 -22.49
N GLU A 74 -4.83 21.97 -22.88
CA GLU A 74 -4.02 20.80 -22.54
C GLU A 74 -3.73 20.73 -21.03
N VAL A 75 -3.39 21.85 -20.39
CA VAL A 75 -3.22 21.95 -18.94
C VAL A 75 -4.51 21.56 -18.22
N ASP A 76 -5.67 22.11 -18.61
CA ASP A 76 -6.95 21.82 -17.96
C ASP A 76 -7.32 20.32 -18.04
N ARG A 77 -7.04 19.68 -19.18
CA ARG A 77 -7.21 18.23 -19.36
C ARG A 77 -6.25 17.46 -18.47
N GLN A 78 -4.99 17.89 -18.39
CA GLN A 78 -3.98 17.22 -17.58
C GLN A 78 -4.29 17.35 -16.07
N VAL A 79 -4.79 18.50 -15.61
CA VAL A 79 -5.28 18.68 -14.24
C VAL A 79 -6.39 17.68 -13.93
N SER A 80 -7.37 17.56 -14.82
CA SER A 80 -8.49 16.62 -14.66
C SER A 80 -7.99 15.16 -14.57
N LYS A 81 -6.98 14.81 -15.37
CA LYS A 81 -6.36 13.48 -15.37
C LYS A 81 -5.59 13.20 -14.08
N VAL A 82 -4.81 14.17 -13.59
CA VAL A 82 -4.10 14.07 -12.30
C VAL A 82 -5.11 13.87 -11.17
N GLN A 83 -6.19 14.65 -11.16
CA GLN A 83 -7.25 14.53 -10.15
C GLN A 83 -7.89 13.13 -10.17
N GLU A 84 -8.23 12.61 -11.35
CA GLU A 84 -8.80 11.26 -11.49
C GLU A 84 -7.86 10.17 -10.95
N ILE A 85 -6.57 10.27 -11.26
CA ILE A 85 -5.57 9.29 -10.82
C ILE A 85 -5.31 9.42 -9.32
N SER A 86 -5.33 10.65 -8.78
CA SER A 86 -5.19 10.92 -7.34
C SER A 86 -6.28 10.22 -6.54
N VAL A 87 -7.55 10.39 -6.93
CA VAL A 87 -8.69 9.71 -6.29
C VAL A 87 -8.52 8.18 -6.32
N LYS A 88 -8.02 7.63 -7.44
CA LYS A 88 -7.75 6.19 -7.53
C LYS A 88 -6.58 5.76 -6.65
N ALA A 89 -5.55 6.58 -6.50
CA ALA A 89 -4.42 6.32 -5.62
C ALA A 89 -4.83 6.32 -4.15
N GLU A 90 -5.67 7.27 -3.72
CA GLU A 90 -6.27 7.30 -2.38
C GLU A 90 -7.11 6.04 -2.12
N ALA A 91 -7.97 5.66 -3.07
CA ALA A 91 -8.74 4.42 -2.94
C ALA A 91 -7.85 3.19 -2.81
N ALA A 92 -6.78 3.09 -3.60
CA ALA A 92 -5.80 2.00 -3.50
C ALA A 92 -5.07 2.01 -2.15
N GLN A 93 -4.76 3.18 -1.60
CA GLN A 93 -4.16 3.34 -0.28
C GLN A 93 -5.07 2.78 0.81
N HIS A 94 -6.35 3.12 0.79
CA HIS A 94 -7.33 2.58 1.74
C HIS A 94 -7.43 1.06 1.67
N VAL A 95 -7.48 0.48 0.46
CA VAL A 95 -7.51 -0.97 0.27
C VAL A 95 -6.24 -1.64 0.82
N LEU A 96 -5.06 -1.04 0.63
CA LEU A 96 -3.81 -1.54 1.20
C LEU A 96 -3.81 -1.50 2.73
N ILE A 97 -4.34 -0.43 3.34
CA ILE A 97 -4.44 -0.30 4.79
C ILE A 97 -5.34 -1.40 5.36
N GLU A 98 -6.48 -1.69 4.74
CA GLU A 98 -7.36 -2.77 5.20
C GLU A 98 -6.70 -4.14 5.04
N ALA A 99 -6.02 -4.41 3.92
CA ALA A 99 -5.28 -5.66 3.73
C ALA A 99 -4.18 -5.86 4.80
N ARG A 100 -3.49 -4.78 5.19
CA ARG A 100 -2.50 -4.77 6.28
C ARG A 100 -3.11 -5.10 7.63
N LYS A 101 -4.26 -4.50 7.95
CA LYS A 101 -4.99 -4.78 9.19
C LYS A 101 -5.40 -6.25 9.25
N ASP A 102 -5.95 -6.78 8.17
CA ASP A 102 -6.36 -8.18 8.08
C ASP A 102 -5.20 -9.15 8.31
N ARG A 103 -4.04 -8.92 7.67
CA ARG A 103 -2.83 -9.71 7.95
C ARG A 103 -2.42 -9.57 9.41
N LYS A 104 -2.40 -8.35 9.95
CA LYS A 104 -1.91 -8.10 11.31
C LYS A 104 -2.78 -8.77 12.38
N ILE A 105 -4.09 -8.81 12.18
CA ILE A 105 -5.02 -9.55 13.05
C ILE A 105 -4.64 -11.04 13.08
N MET A 106 -4.37 -11.64 11.90
CA MET A 106 -3.98 -13.05 11.81
C MET A 106 -2.64 -13.34 12.50
N GLU A 107 -1.66 -12.43 12.40
CA GLU A 107 -0.40 -12.55 13.14
C GLU A 107 -0.62 -12.53 14.64
N MET A 108 -1.42 -11.59 15.14
CA MET A 108 -1.72 -11.49 16.57
C MET A 108 -2.44 -12.74 17.09
N LEU A 109 -3.32 -13.35 16.28
CA LEU A 109 -3.96 -14.63 16.62
C LEU A 109 -2.94 -15.77 16.71
N LYS A 110 -1.99 -15.82 15.76
CA LYS A 110 -0.92 -16.82 15.75
C LYS A 110 0.01 -16.68 16.96
N GLU A 111 0.37 -15.45 17.33
CA GLU A 111 1.17 -15.15 18.52
C GLU A 111 0.47 -15.63 19.80
N LYS A 112 -0.83 -15.34 19.94
CA LYS A 112 -1.64 -15.80 21.10
C LYS A 112 -1.78 -17.32 21.16
N ASP A 113 -2.00 -17.98 20.03
CA ASP A 113 -2.09 -19.45 19.96
C ASP A 113 -0.76 -20.11 20.33
N GLN A 114 0.35 -19.51 19.90
CA GLN A 114 1.70 -19.98 20.24
C GLN A 114 2.00 -19.84 21.73
N GLU A 115 1.62 -18.71 22.33
CA GLU A 115 1.79 -18.50 23.77
C GLU A 115 0.96 -19.52 24.57
N LYS A 116 -0.29 -19.75 24.17
CA LYS A 116 -1.13 -20.77 24.80
C LYS A 116 -0.52 -22.17 24.68
N TYR A 117 -0.03 -22.54 23.50
CA TYR A 117 0.64 -23.82 23.28
C TYR A 117 1.84 -24.00 24.21
N ARG A 118 2.64 -22.94 24.40
CA ARG A 118 3.81 -22.97 25.29
C ARG A 118 3.40 -23.17 26.75
N LEU A 119 2.37 -22.47 27.22
CA LEU A 119 1.83 -22.62 28.58
C LEU A 119 1.27 -24.03 28.81
N ASP A 120 0.51 -24.56 27.85
CA ASP A 120 -0.04 -25.92 27.93
C ASP A 120 1.08 -26.98 27.98
N LEU A 121 2.16 -26.79 27.22
CA LEU A 121 3.32 -27.67 27.25
C LEU A 121 4.01 -27.65 28.62
N LEU A 122 4.29 -26.46 29.17
CA LEU A 122 4.90 -26.31 30.50
C LEU A 122 4.03 -26.94 31.60
N ASN A 123 2.72 -26.74 31.56
CA ASN A 123 1.78 -27.34 32.51
C ASN A 123 1.75 -28.86 32.41
N THR A 124 1.90 -29.42 31.20
CA THR A 124 1.93 -30.87 30.99
C THR A 124 3.25 -31.46 31.52
N GLU A 125 4.38 -30.84 31.18
CA GLU A 125 5.70 -31.24 31.68
C GLU A 125 5.77 -31.19 33.22
N GLN A 126 5.21 -30.16 33.84
CA GLN A 126 5.16 -30.05 35.29
C GLN A 126 4.34 -31.18 35.93
N LYS A 127 3.17 -31.50 35.38
CA LYS A 127 2.36 -32.64 35.86
C LYS A 127 3.09 -33.97 35.76
N GLU A 128 3.79 -34.21 34.64
CA GLU A 128 4.58 -35.42 34.44
C GLU A 128 5.72 -35.54 35.49
N LEU A 129 6.35 -34.43 35.85
CA LEU A 129 7.39 -34.39 36.90
C LEU A 129 6.82 -34.64 38.30
N ASP A 130 5.65 -34.08 38.61
CA ASP A 130 4.96 -34.28 39.88
C ASP A 130 4.55 -35.76 40.03
N ASP A 131 3.97 -36.37 38.99
CA ASP A 131 3.58 -37.78 38.97
C ASP A 131 4.79 -38.71 39.18
N LEU A 132 5.92 -38.43 38.50
CA LEU A 132 7.17 -39.16 38.68
C LEU A 132 7.70 -39.05 40.11
N SER A 133 7.55 -37.88 40.74
CA SER A 133 7.97 -37.64 42.11
C SER A 133 7.12 -38.47 43.08
N VAL A 134 5.79 -38.44 42.93
CA VAL A 134 4.87 -39.25 43.74
C VAL A 134 5.17 -40.75 43.62
N MET A 135 5.42 -41.27 42.40
CA MET A 135 5.77 -42.67 42.21
C MET A 135 7.11 -43.06 42.87
N ARG A 136 8.08 -42.15 42.95
CA ARG A 136 9.36 -42.39 43.62
C ARG A 136 9.24 -42.40 45.14
N PHE A 137 8.35 -41.60 45.73
CA PHE A 137 8.13 -41.56 47.18
C PHE A 137 7.20 -42.68 47.69
N ALA A 138 6.37 -43.26 46.81
CA ALA A 138 5.47 -44.36 47.16
C ALA A 138 6.15 -45.75 47.19
N LYS A 139 7.48 -45.82 47.00
CA LYS A 139 8.29 -47.04 46.99
C LYS A 139 9.30 -47.03 48.12
#